data_AF-A0AA89C553-F1
#
_entry.id   AF-A0AA89C553-F1
#
_cell.length_a   1.000
_cell.length_b   1.000
_cell.length_c   1.000
_cell.angle_alpha   90.00
_cell.angle_beta   90.00
_cell.angle_gamma   90.00
#
_symmetry.space_group_name_H-M   'P 1'
#
loop_
_entity.id
_entity.type
_entity.pdbx_description
1 polymer ?
#
loop_
_entity_poly.entity_id
_entity_poly.type
_entity_poly.pdbx_seq_one_letter_code
_entity_poly.pdbx_strand_id
1 'polypeptide(L)'
;MRCLTFLANIIRSGNTSLNRIMDRQICMKGKSSSSWFIYVEGLLEKYQLPSIQSLKQSLPSKEQWKTIVHSAVDKFWNQVLLNDCEDKSSLISCNTRNLTIGKQHVIWKSLDNNMCDTKRGIVKVRILTGTYIVQSTVSKFNQHSVDPTCQLCRSAPEDYQHMLLECGALLPYRKRYLKDLKSIISQHCGPESWSKLSLKQILQLCIDCTCLCENGTLILSQSTIYDIECVSRSLCYSVHCGRSFLLDELNVRKR
;
A
#
# COMPACT_ATOMS: atom_id res chain seq x y z
N MET A 1 0.57 -15.34 -18.54
CA MET A 1 -0.64 -15.09 -19.36
C MET A 1 -0.54 -15.64 -20.78
N ARG A 2 0.48 -15.28 -21.58
CA ARG A 2 0.64 -15.76 -22.98
C ARG A 2 0.57 -17.29 -23.11
N CYS A 3 1.17 -18.04 -22.16
CA CYS A 3 1.11 -19.51 -22.15
C CYS A 3 -0.34 -20.04 -22.04
N LEU A 4 -1.16 -19.47 -21.16
CA LEU A 4 -2.57 -19.86 -20.97
C LEU A 4 -3.44 -19.49 -22.17
N THR A 5 -3.15 -18.36 -22.83
CA THR A 5 -3.80 -18.00 -24.10
C THR A 5 -3.39 -18.96 -25.23
N PHE A 6 -2.12 -19.35 -25.28
CA PHE A 6 -1.61 -20.29 -26.27
C PHE A 6 -2.23 -21.69 -26.09
N LEU A 7 -2.36 -22.16 -24.84
CA LEU A 7 -3.08 -23.40 -24.53
C LEU A 7 -4.50 -23.38 -25.10
N ALA A 8 -5.27 -22.32 -24.84
CA ALA A 8 -6.63 -22.21 -25.34
C ALA A 8 -6.70 -22.21 -26.87
N ASN A 9 -5.68 -21.70 -27.56
CA ASN A 9 -5.60 -21.80 -29.02
C ASN A 9 -5.35 -23.26 -29.46
N ILE A 10 -4.44 -23.99 -28.80
CA ILE A 10 -4.19 -25.42 -29.08
C ILE A 10 -5.47 -26.25 -28.91
N ILE A 11 -6.22 -26.00 -27.83
CA ILE A 11 -7.48 -26.70 -27.55
C ILE A 11 -8.52 -26.35 -28.64
N ARG A 12 -8.67 -25.07 -28.96
CA ARG A 12 -9.66 -24.59 -29.96
C ARG A 12 -9.38 -25.07 -31.37
N SER A 13 -8.11 -25.20 -31.77
CA SER A 13 -7.76 -25.61 -33.13
C SER A 13 -8.23 -27.02 -33.47
N GLY A 14 -8.42 -27.91 -32.47
CA GLY A 14 -8.94 -29.28 -32.65
C GLY A 14 -8.09 -30.16 -33.58
N ASN A 15 -8.02 -31.48 -33.35
CA ASN A 15 -7.40 -32.46 -34.27
C ASN A 15 -5.95 -32.17 -34.77
N THR A 16 -5.23 -31.21 -34.17
CA THR A 16 -3.85 -30.89 -34.55
C THR A 16 -2.87 -31.87 -33.90
N SER A 17 -1.67 -32.01 -34.48
CA SER A 17 -0.57 -32.76 -33.86
C SER A 17 -0.25 -32.25 -32.45
N LEU A 18 -0.31 -30.93 -32.23
CA LEU A 18 -0.12 -30.31 -30.92
C LEU A 18 -1.16 -30.76 -29.89
N ASN A 19 -2.43 -30.90 -30.28
CA ASN A 19 -3.48 -31.38 -29.37
C ASN A 19 -3.24 -32.86 -28.98
N ARG A 20 -2.80 -33.70 -29.91
CA ARG A 20 -2.41 -35.09 -29.62
C ARG A 20 -1.17 -35.18 -28.72
N ILE A 21 -0.19 -34.30 -28.93
CA ILE A 21 1.01 -34.21 -28.08
C ILE A 21 0.62 -33.75 -26.67
N MET A 22 -0.29 -32.78 -26.55
CA MET A 22 -0.84 -32.32 -25.28
C MET A 22 -1.46 -33.50 -24.51
N ASP A 23 -2.40 -34.21 -25.12
CA ASP A 23 -3.07 -35.35 -24.49
C ASP A 23 -2.08 -36.42 -24.04
N ARG A 24 -1.14 -36.79 -24.91
CA ARG A 24 -0.11 -37.77 -24.57
C ARG A 24 0.78 -37.30 -23.41
N GLN A 25 1.21 -36.04 -23.40
CA GLN A 25 2.08 -35.52 -22.35
C GLN A 25 1.35 -35.43 -21.01
N ILE A 26 0.08 -35.02 -21.00
CA ILE A 26 -0.71 -34.96 -19.76
C ILE A 26 -0.96 -36.36 -19.19
N CYS A 27 -1.24 -37.36 -20.04
CA CYS A 27 -1.48 -38.73 -19.56
C CYS A 27 -0.20 -39.47 -19.13
N MET A 28 0.94 -39.22 -19.80
CA MET A 28 2.16 -40.01 -19.59
C MET A 28 3.16 -39.38 -18.61
N LYS A 29 3.11 -38.06 -18.39
CA LYS A 29 4.13 -37.36 -17.60
C LYS A 29 3.61 -37.07 -16.21
N GLY A 30 4.44 -37.33 -15.20
CA GLY A 30 4.14 -36.94 -13.81
C GLY A 30 4.29 -35.44 -13.57
N LYS A 31 3.82 -34.97 -12.41
CA LYS A 31 3.85 -33.55 -12.00
C LYS A 31 5.27 -32.93 -11.96
N SER A 32 6.32 -33.75 -11.82
CA SER A 32 7.72 -33.30 -11.80
C SER A 32 8.37 -33.15 -13.20
N SER A 33 7.63 -33.46 -14.27
CA SER A 33 8.14 -33.37 -15.64
C SER A 33 8.37 -31.92 -16.07
N SER A 34 9.45 -31.68 -16.82
CA SER A 34 9.77 -30.38 -17.46
C SER A 34 8.94 -30.09 -18.73
N SER A 35 7.93 -30.90 -19.03
CA SER A 35 7.01 -30.68 -20.14
C SER A 35 6.29 -29.34 -20.01
N TRP A 36 6.16 -28.63 -21.15
CA TRP A 36 5.40 -27.39 -21.22
C TRP A 36 3.93 -27.56 -20.80
N PHE A 37 3.28 -28.69 -21.17
CA PHE A 37 1.88 -28.93 -20.79
C PHE A 37 1.73 -29.20 -19.30
N ILE A 38 2.68 -29.90 -18.68
CA ILE A 38 2.69 -30.10 -17.21
C ILE A 38 2.92 -28.77 -16.48
N TYR A 39 3.81 -27.92 -16.99
CA TYR A 39 3.98 -26.57 -16.48
C TYR A 39 2.69 -25.75 -16.57
N VAL A 40 2.00 -25.80 -17.71
CA VAL A 40 0.72 -25.09 -17.89
C VAL A 40 -0.38 -25.64 -16.99
N GLU A 41 -0.46 -26.97 -16.80
CA GLU A 41 -1.38 -27.58 -15.84
C GLU A 41 -1.12 -27.04 -14.42
N GLY A 42 0.16 -26.93 -14.03
CA GLY A 42 0.53 -26.32 -12.75
C GLY A 42 0.14 -24.85 -12.64
N LEU A 43 0.14 -24.08 -13.74
CA LEU A 43 -0.39 -22.71 -13.74
C LEU A 43 -1.92 -22.69 -13.59
N LEU A 44 -2.64 -23.60 -14.25
CA LEU A 44 -4.09 -23.72 -14.09
C LEU A 44 -4.44 -24.04 -12.63
N GLU A 45 -3.74 -25.01 -12.02
CA GLU A 45 -3.87 -25.37 -10.61
C GLU A 45 -3.57 -24.17 -9.70
N LYS A 46 -2.42 -23.49 -9.92
CA LYS A 46 -2.00 -22.31 -9.12
C LYS A 46 -3.05 -21.20 -9.11
N TYR A 47 -3.66 -20.90 -10.25
CA TYR A 47 -4.65 -19.84 -10.38
C TYR A 47 -6.10 -20.32 -10.21
N GLN A 48 -6.31 -21.58 -9.79
CA GLN A 48 -7.63 -22.19 -9.63
C GLN A 48 -8.49 -22.09 -10.90
N LEU A 49 -7.86 -22.26 -12.06
CA LEU A 49 -8.51 -22.28 -13.36
C LEU A 49 -8.95 -23.71 -13.70
N PRO A 50 -9.92 -23.90 -14.63
CA PRO A 50 -10.33 -25.23 -15.06
C PRO A 50 -9.14 -26.01 -15.65
N SER A 51 -9.06 -27.31 -15.34
CA SER A 51 -8.03 -28.20 -15.87
C SER A 51 -8.10 -28.30 -17.39
N ILE A 52 -7.04 -28.81 -18.03
CA ILE A 52 -7.05 -29.00 -19.48
C ILE A 52 -8.22 -29.89 -19.92
N GLN A 53 -8.54 -30.95 -19.18
CA GLN A 53 -9.67 -31.83 -19.48
C GLN A 53 -11.02 -31.09 -19.43
N SER A 54 -11.24 -30.27 -18.39
CA SER A 54 -12.46 -29.46 -18.29
C SER A 54 -12.56 -28.44 -19.44
N LEU A 55 -11.44 -27.82 -19.81
CA LEU A 55 -11.40 -26.86 -20.94
C LEU A 55 -11.69 -27.53 -22.29
N LYS A 56 -11.34 -28.82 -22.47
CA LYS A 56 -11.70 -29.57 -23.69
C LYS A 56 -13.21 -29.85 -23.78
N GLN A 57 -13.88 -30.01 -22.64
CA GLN A 57 -15.33 -30.27 -22.60
C GLN A 57 -16.14 -29.00 -22.87
N SER A 58 -15.71 -27.87 -22.33
CA SER A 58 -16.38 -26.58 -22.50
C SER A 58 -15.37 -25.45 -22.51
N LEU A 59 -14.93 -25.05 -23.71
CA LEU A 59 -13.98 -23.96 -23.87
C LEU A 59 -14.73 -22.62 -24.00
N PRO A 60 -14.47 -21.63 -23.13
CA PRO A 60 -15.02 -20.29 -23.29
C PRO A 60 -14.59 -19.63 -24.62
N SER A 61 -15.30 -18.57 -25.02
CA SER A 61 -14.84 -17.72 -26.11
C SER A 61 -13.45 -17.14 -25.82
N LYS A 62 -12.74 -16.67 -26.86
CA LYS A 62 -11.38 -16.14 -26.68
C LYS A 62 -11.36 -14.95 -25.72
N GLU A 63 -12.36 -14.09 -25.81
CA GLU A 63 -12.57 -12.90 -25.00
C GLU A 63 -12.91 -13.30 -23.55
N GLN A 64 -13.86 -14.22 -23.37
CA GLN A 64 -14.22 -14.75 -22.05
C GLN A 64 -13.02 -15.40 -21.36
N TRP A 65 -12.24 -16.22 -22.09
CA TRP A 65 -11.05 -16.87 -21.56
C TRP A 65 -10.00 -15.86 -21.09
N LYS A 66 -9.75 -14.80 -21.88
CA LYS A 66 -8.85 -13.72 -21.45
C LYS A 66 -9.33 -13.08 -20.16
N THR A 67 -10.61 -12.72 -20.06
CA THR A 67 -11.19 -12.11 -18.86
C THR A 67 -11.07 -13.02 -17.64
N ILE A 68 -11.37 -14.31 -17.78
CA ILE A 68 -11.25 -15.31 -16.71
C ILE A 68 -9.79 -15.41 -16.24
N VAL A 69 -8.84 -15.57 -17.17
CA VAL A 69 -7.42 -15.69 -16.84
C VAL A 69 -6.90 -14.42 -16.16
N HIS A 70 -7.23 -13.23 -16.67
CA HIS A 70 -6.86 -11.97 -16.05
C HIS A 70 -7.38 -11.87 -14.62
N SER A 71 -8.69 -12.06 -14.44
CA SER A 71 -9.34 -12.01 -13.13
C SER A 71 -8.74 -13.00 -12.13
N ALA A 72 -8.48 -14.23 -12.55
CA ALA A 72 -7.89 -15.26 -11.69
C ALA A 72 -6.44 -14.92 -11.28
N VAL A 73 -5.62 -14.45 -12.21
CA VAL A 73 -4.24 -14.03 -11.94
C VAL A 73 -4.21 -12.82 -11.00
N ASP A 74 -5.04 -11.81 -11.27
CA ASP A 74 -5.12 -10.60 -10.45
C ASP A 74 -5.63 -10.94 -9.05
N LYS A 75 -6.66 -11.78 -8.93
CA LYS A 75 -7.18 -12.25 -7.64
C LYS A 75 -6.10 -12.98 -6.84
N PHE A 76 -5.38 -13.91 -7.47
CA PHE A 76 -4.30 -14.65 -6.82
C PHE A 76 -3.21 -13.72 -6.28
N TRP A 77 -2.69 -12.82 -7.11
CA TRP A 77 -1.61 -11.94 -6.68
C TRP A 77 -2.07 -10.88 -5.69
N ASN A 78 -3.30 -10.37 -5.79
CA ASN A 78 -3.87 -9.50 -4.77
C ASN A 78 -3.94 -10.22 -3.42
N GLN A 79 -4.39 -11.47 -3.38
CA GLN A 79 -4.43 -12.24 -2.13
C GLN A 79 -3.04 -12.47 -1.55
N VAL A 80 -2.05 -12.83 -2.40
CA VAL A 80 -0.66 -13.00 -1.96
C VAL A 80 -0.13 -11.69 -1.35
N LEU A 81 -0.35 -10.55 -2.01
CA LEU A 81 0.10 -9.25 -1.50
C LEU A 81 -0.60 -8.86 -0.19
N LEU A 82 -1.90 -9.12 -0.06
CA LEU A 82 -2.64 -8.85 1.17
C LEU A 82 -2.10 -9.67 2.33
N ASN A 83 -1.89 -10.98 2.11
CA ASN A 83 -1.28 -11.86 3.12
C ASN A 83 0.12 -11.37 3.51
N ASP A 84 0.97 -11.01 2.55
CA ASP A 84 2.31 -10.46 2.80
C ASP A 84 2.27 -9.15 3.60
N CYS A 85 1.18 -8.37 3.48
CA CYS A 85 0.99 -7.13 4.22
C CYS A 85 0.52 -7.36 5.66
N GLU A 86 -0.30 -8.38 5.93
CA GLU A 86 -0.82 -8.68 7.28
C GLU A 86 0.29 -8.94 8.29
N ASP A 87 1.38 -9.58 7.87
CA ASP A 87 2.52 -9.90 8.73
C ASP A 87 3.46 -8.70 8.99
N LYS A 88 3.26 -7.57 8.29
CA LYS A 88 4.17 -6.41 8.35
C LYS A 88 3.68 -5.38 9.35
N SER A 89 4.22 -5.44 10.56
CA SER A 89 3.98 -4.41 11.61
C SER A 89 4.29 -2.96 11.17
N SER A 90 5.16 -2.77 10.18
CA SER A 90 5.47 -1.45 9.62
C SER A 90 4.33 -0.84 8.79
N LEU A 91 3.35 -1.65 8.38
CA LEU A 91 2.17 -1.24 7.60
C LEU A 91 0.92 -1.01 8.47
N ILE A 92 1.06 -1.01 9.81
CA ILE A 92 -0.07 -0.87 10.74
C ILE A 92 -0.91 0.39 10.52
N SER A 93 -0.31 1.45 9.98
CA SER A 93 -0.99 2.72 9.68
C SER A 93 -1.48 2.83 8.24
N CYS A 94 -1.28 1.80 7.41
CA CYS A 94 -1.70 1.79 6.01
C CYS A 94 -2.97 0.96 5.83
N ASN A 95 -3.92 1.47 5.06
CA ASN A 95 -5.07 0.67 4.63
C ASN A 95 -4.65 -0.34 3.56
N THR A 96 -4.19 -1.50 4.01
CA THR A 96 -3.73 -2.58 3.12
C THR A 96 -4.87 -3.18 2.31
N ARG A 97 -6.11 -3.15 2.82
CA ARG A 97 -7.30 -3.69 2.12
C ARG A 97 -7.64 -2.92 0.85
N ASN A 98 -7.29 -1.64 0.81
CA ASN A 98 -7.46 -0.77 -0.37
C ASN A 98 -6.32 -0.88 -1.39
N LEU A 99 -5.27 -1.64 -1.10
CA LEU A 99 -4.18 -1.90 -2.04
C LEU A 99 -4.63 -2.94 -3.07
N THR A 100 -4.66 -2.53 -4.33
CA THR A 100 -4.99 -3.42 -5.47
C THR A 100 -3.89 -3.29 -6.50
N ILE A 101 -3.47 -4.40 -7.09
CA ILE A 101 -2.48 -4.42 -8.17
C ILE A 101 -2.93 -3.49 -9.31
N GLY A 102 -1.99 -2.67 -9.78
CA GLY A 102 -2.24 -1.68 -10.84
C GLY A 102 -2.98 -0.43 -10.38
N LYS A 103 -3.50 -0.38 -9.15
CA LYS A 103 -4.15 0.81 -8.58
C LYS A 103 -3.16 1.60 -7.74
N GLN A 104 -2.98 2.87 -8.09
CA GLN A 104 -2.15 3.79 -7.30
C GLN A 104 -2.84 4.17 -5.98
N HIS A 105 -2.04 4.28 -4.92
CA HIS A 105 -2.47 4.83 -3.62
C HIS A 105 -2.85 6.31 -3.76
N VAL A 106 -3.76 6.81 -2.90
CA VAL A 106 -4.26 8.20 -2.94
C VAL A 106 -3.13 9.23 -2.83
N ILE A 107 -2.09 8.94 -2.03
CA ILE A 107 -0.88 9.78 -1.92
C ILE A 107 -0.29 10.13 -3.29
N TRP A 108 -0.21 9.15 -4.19
CA TRP A 108 0.38 9.31 -5.52
C TRP A 108 -0.60 9.95 -6.50
N LYS A 109 -1.91 9.65 -6.37
CA LYS A 109 -2.96 10.22 -7.22
C LYS A 109 -3.15 11.72 -7.02
N SER A 110 -2.83 12.23 -5.83
CA SER A 110 -2.98 13.65 -5.49
C SER A 110 -1.73 14.48 -5.74
N LEU A 111 -0.72 13.94 -6.43
CA LEU A 111 0.49 14.69 -6.78
C LEU A 111 0.29 15.46 -8.08
N ASP A 112 0.70 16.72 -8.07
CA ASP A 112 0.93 17.46 -9.30
C ASP A 112 2.25 17.04 -9.94
N ASN A 113 2.40 17.30 -11.24
CA ASN A 113 3.59 16.97 -12.04
C ASN A 113 4.78 17.91 -11.74
N ASN A 114 5.20 18.01 -10.48
CA ASN A 114 6.36 18.79 -10.08
C ASN A 114 7.24 18.06 -9.03
N MET A 115 8.52 18.44 -9.00
CA MET A 115 9.51 17.81 -8.13
C MET A 115 9.23 18.08 -6.63
N CYS A 116 8.63 19.21 -6.29
CA CYS A 116 8.33 19.55 -4.90
C CYS A 116 7.28 18.60 -4.32
N ASP A 117 6.18 18.37 -5.04
CA ASP A 117 5.14 17.44 -4.59
C ASP A 117 5.64 16.00 -4.57
N THR A 118 6.45 15.60 -5.54
CA THR A 118 7.10 14.27 -5.51
C THR A 118 7.89 14.06 -4.22
N LYS A 119 8.70 15.06 -3.79
CA LYS A 119 9.44 15.00 -2.52
C LYS A 119 8.50 14.90 -1.31
N ARG A 120 7.40 15.66 -1.30
CA ARG A 120 6.39 15.59 -0.24
C ARG A 120 5.74 14.21 -0.16
N GLY A 121 5.39 13.63 -1.32
CA GLY A 121 4.82 12.29 -1.44
C GLY A 121 5.77 11.22 -0.91
N ILE A 122 7.06 11.28 -1.25
CA ILE A 122 8.09 10.35 -0.76
C ILE A 122 8.18 10.37 0.77
N VAL A 123 8.21 11.56 1.39
CA VAL A 123 8.26 11.67 2.85
C VAL A 123 7.02 11.03 3.49
N LYS A 124 5.83 11.33 2.96
CA LYS A 124 4.60 10.76 3.50
C LYS A 124 4.54 9.24 3.32
N VAL A 125 4.95 8.70 2.17
CA VAL A 125 5.01 7.25 1.96
C VAL A 125 6.00 6.59 2.91
N ARG A 126 7.14 7.23 3.22
CA ARG A 126 8.07 6.69 4.22
C ARG A 126 7.42 6.57 5.60
N ILE A 127 6.63 7.57 6.01
CA ILE A 127 5.88 7.52 7.27
C ILE A 127 4.81 6.43 7.21
N LEU A 128 4.01 6.40 6.14
CA LEU A 128 2.94 5.41 5.93
C LEU A 128 3.45 3.96 6.00
N THR A 129 4.61 3.70 5.40
CA THR A 129 5.21 2.37 5.30
C THR A 129 6.09 2.00 6.48
N GLY A 130 6.20 2.87 7.48
CA GLY A 130 7.04 2.65 8.65
C GLY A 130 8.55 2.74 8.38
N THR A 131 8.97 3.29 7.23
CA THR A 131 10.38 3.41 6.81
C THR A 131 11.00 4.78 7.11
N TYR A 132 10.23 5.71 7.69
CA TYR A 132 10.74 6.98 8.16
C TYR A 132 11.45 6.81 9.51
N ILE A 133 12.71 7.24 9.60
CA ILE A 133 13.54 7.01 10.79
C ILE A 133 13.31 8.09 11.85
N VAL A 134 12.78 7.67 13.00
CA VAL A 134 12.64 8.45 14.25
C VAL A 134 13.49 7.84 15.37
N GLN A 135 13.74 8.55 16.48
CA GLN A 135 14.59 8.01 17.57
C GLN A 135 14.09 6.67 18.12
N SER A 136 12.77 6.45 18.20
CA SER A 136 12.24 5.16 18.64
C SER A 136 12.62 4.02 17.68
N THR A 137 12.66 4.28 16.38
CA THR A 137 13.12 3.31 15.37
C THR A 137 14.62 3.04 15.53
N VAL A 138 15.43 4.09 15.73
CA VAL A 138 16.88 3.94 15.96
C VAL A 138 17.13 3.12 17.22
N SER A 139 16.48 3.44 18.33
CA SER A 139 16.59 2.72 19.60
C SER A 139 16.23 1.24 19.47
N LYS A 140 15.20 0.91 18.68
CA LYS A 140 14.76 -0.47 18.46
C LYS A 140 15.72 -1.31 17.62
N PHE A 141 16.38 -0.73 16.61
CA PHE A 141 17.15 -1.48 15.61
C PHE A 141 18.67 -1.29 15.69
N ASN A 142 19.17 -0.39 16.54
CA ASN A 142 20.60 -0.22 16.73
C ASN A 142 21.19 -1.34 17.60
N GLN A 143 22.42 -1.75 17.33
CA GLN A 143 23.15 -2.74 18.13
C GLN A 143 23.50 -2.18 19.52
N HIS A 144 23.66 -0.86 19.62
CA HIS A 144 23.95 -0.17 20.87
C HIS A 144 22.69 0.46 21.46
N SER A 145 22.65 0.57 22.80
CA SER A 145 21.58 1.27 23.52
C SER A 145 21.54 2.74 23.09
N VAL A 146 20.50 3.13 22.36
CA VAL A 146 20.21 4.52 22.00
C VAL A 146 18.97 4.97 22.76
N ASP A 147 19.04 6.16 23.37
CA ASP A 147 17.91 6.80 24.02
C ASP A 147 16.79 7.10 22.98
N PRO A 148 15.57 6.55 23.15
CA PRO A 148 14.47 6.80 22.22
C PRO A 148 13.89 8.21 22.33
N THR A 149 14.31 8.99 23.33
CA THR A 149 13.79 10.34 23.61
C THR A 149 14.04 11.29 22.44
N CYS A 150 13.04 12.12 22.14
CA CYS A 150 13.11 13.16 21.12
C CYS A 150 14.27 14.13 21.37
N GLN A 151 15.18 14.22 20.41
CA GLN A 151 16.36 15.07 20.51
C GLN A 151 16.02 16.57 20.49
N LEU A 152 14.83 16.94 20.01
CA LEU A 152 14.40 18.33 19.90
C LEU A 152 13.79 18.86 21.21
N CYS A 153 12.83 18.14 21.80
CA CYS A 153 12.10 18.59 22.98
C CYS A 153 12.54 17.91 24.28
N ARG A 154 13.21 16.75 24.19
CA ARG A 154 13.66 15.92 25.31
C ARG A 154 12.57 15.50 26.30
N SER A 155 11.28 15.54 25.91
CA SER A 155 10.16 15.32 26.83
C SER A 155 9.53 13.93 26.74
N ALA A 156 9.67 13.23 25.61
CA ALA A 156 9.06 11.93 25.37
C ALA A 156 9.82 11.16 24.27
N PRO A 157 9.62 9.84 24.13
CA PRO A 157 10.10 9.08 22.98
C PRO A 157 9.67 9.68 21.65
N GLU A 158 10.57 9.75 20.67
CA GLU A 158 10.22 10.22 19.33
C GLU A 158 9.64 9.08 18.50
N ASP A 159 8.31 9.00 18.46
CA ASP A 159 7.56 8.19 17.50
C ASP A 159 6.79 9.10 16.51
N TYR A 160 5.96 8.51 15.65
CA TYR A 160 5.17 9.30 14.69
C TYR A 160 4.10 10.16 15.37
N GLN A 161 3.49 9.71 16.47
CA GLN A 161 2.50 10.48 17.21
C GLN A 161 3.18 11.72 17.81
N HIS A 162 4.31 11.52 18.48
CA HIS A 162 5.08 12.59 19.07
C HIS A 162 5.55 13.58 18.00
N MET A 163 6.18 13.09 16.94
CA MET A 163 6.71 13.94 15.86
C MET A 163 5.60 14.76 15.18
N LEU A 164 4.49 14.11 14.79
CA LEU A 164 3.44 14.74 14.00
C LEU A 164 2.44 15.56 14.82
N LEU A 165 2.25 15.27 16.12
CA LEU A 165 1.17 15.87 16.91
C LEU A 165 1.62 16.57 18.20
N GLU A 166 2.67 16.08 18.89
CA GLU A 166 2.95 16.49 20.28
C GLU A 166 4.23 17.30 20.46
N CYS A 167 5.30 17.03 19.71
CA CYS A 167 6.62 17.67 19.86
C CYS A 167 6.53 19.20 19.83
N GLY A 168 6.78 19.88 20.95
CA GLY A 168 6.63 21.34 21.07
C GLY A 168 7.52 22.12 20.10
N ALA A 169 8.75 21.63 19.86
CA ALA A 169 9.68 22.24 18.91
C ALA A 169 9.18 22.22 17.45
N LEU A 170 8.31 21.25 17.11
CA LEU A 170 7.74 21.11 15.76
C LEU A 170 6.37 21.78 15.59
N LEU A 171 5.82 22.39 16.65
CA LEU A 171 4.52 23.06 16.63
C LEU A 171 4.40 24.10 15.50
N PRO A 172 5.39 24.98 15.23
CA PRO A 172 5.29 25.97 14.16
C PRO A 172 5.08 25.34 12.77
N TYR A 173 5.64 24.15 12.55
CA TYR A 173 5.61 23.45 11.27
C TYR A 173 4.30 22.69 11.01
N ARG A 174 3.50 22.41 12.06
CA ARG A 174 2.25 21.64 11.95
C ARG A 174 0.97 22.43 12.24
N LYS A 175 1.05 23.50 13.03
CA LYS A 175 -0.14 24.23 13.55
C LYS A 175 -1.12 24.64 12.46
N ARG A 176 -0.62 25.18 11.34
CA ARG A 176 -1.45 25.57 10.19
C ARG A 176 -2.18 24.36 9.60
N TYR A 177 -1.45 23.30 9.26
CA TYR A 177 -2.04 22.14 8.59
C TYR A 177 -3.03 21.39 9.49
N LEU A 178 -2.79 21.31 10.79
CA LEU A 178 -3.75 20.74 11.74
C LEU A 178 -5.04 21.56 11.81
N LYS A 179 -4.95 22.90 11.71
CA LYS A 179 -6.13 23.76 11.59
C LYS A 179 -6.88 23.52 10.27
N ASP A 180 -6.16 23.37 9.17
CA ASP A 180 -6.74 23.09 7.85
C ASP A 180 -7.45 21.72 7.84
N LEU A 181 -6.81 20.68 8.38
CA LEU A 181 -7.44 19.36 8.56
C LEU A 181 -8.70 19.43 9.44
N LYS A 182 -8.64 20.16 10.56
CA LYS A 182 -9.81 20.41 11.42
C LYS A 182 -10.94 21.07 10.64
N SER A 183 -10.63 22.07 9.82
CA SER A 183 -11.63 22.76 9.00
C SER A 183 -12.30 21.81 8.01
N ILE A 184 -11.52 20.98 7.29
CA ILE A 184 -12.04 20.01 6.32
C ILE A 184 -12.96 19.00 7.04
N ILE A 185 -12.53 18.43 8.16
CA ILE A 185 -13.35 17.48 8.92
C ILE A 185 -14.63 18.14 9.46
N SER A 186 -14.53 19.33 10.04
CA SER A 186 -15.70 20.05 10.56
C SER A 186 -16.71 20.42 9.46
N GLN A 187 -16.23 20.76 8.26
CA GLN A 187 -17.08 21.10 7.12
C GLN A 187 -17.81 19.87 6.55
N HIS A 188 -17.13 18.74 6.41
CA HIS A 188 -17.68 17.56 5.72
C HIS A 188 -18.35 16.56 6.66
N CYS A 189 -17.93 16.49 7.92
CA CYS A 189 -18.45 15.54 8.90
C CYS A 189 -19.26 16.21 10.02
N GLY A 190 -19.35 17.54 10.04
CA GLY A 190 -20.04 18.32 11.07
C GLY A 190 -19.11 18.95 12.11
N PRO A 191 -19.52 20.06 12.76
CA PRO A 191 -18.64 20.93 13.53
C PRO A 191 -17.96 20.24 14.73
N GLU A 192 -18.64 19.29 15.36
CA GLU A 192 -18.12 18.54 16.52
C GLU A 192 -17.22 17.36 16.16
N SER A 193 -17.17 16.96 14.88
CA SER A 193 -16.56 15.69 14.47
C SER A 193 -15.07 15.66 14.75
N TRP A 194 -14.36 16.79 14.63
CA TRP A 194 -12.96 16.87 15.02
C TRP A 194 -12.74 16.60 16.52
N SER A 195 -13.59 17.18 17.39
CA SER A 195 -13.45 17.06 18.84
C SER A 195 -13.73 15.64 19.34
N LYS A 196 -14.43 14.82 18.54
CA LYS A 196 -14.72 13.41 18.83
C LYS A 196 -13.56 12.48 18.46
N LEU A 197 -12.57 12.96 17.69
CA LEU A 197 -11.42 12.15 17.31
C LEU A 197 -10.43 12.02 18.47
N SER A 198 -10.07 10.78 18.79
CA SER A 198 -8.92 10.48 19.64
C SER A 198 -7.61 10.87 18.97
N LEU A 199 -6.55 11.00 19.76
CA LEU A 199 -5.22 11.34 19.23
C LEU A 199 -4.71 10.31 18.21
N LYS A 200 -4.99 9.03 18.41
CA LYS A 200 -4.67 7.95 17.45
C LYS A 200 -5.41 8.12 16.13
N GLN A 201 -6.67 8.54 16.17
CA GLN A 201 -7.44 8.81 14.95
C GLN A 201 -6.94 10.06 14.22
N ILE A 202 -6.52 11.10 14.95
CA ILE A 202 -5.89 12.28 14.34
C ILE A 202 -4.55 11.89 13.68
N LEU A 203 -3.75 11.04 14.33
CA LEU A 203 -2.52 10.52 13.75
C LEU A 203 -2.83 9.74 12.47
N GLN A 204 -3.82 8.86 12.52
CA GLN A 204 -4.26 8.09 11.36
C GLN A 204 -4.74 9.01 10.23
N LEU A 205 -5.46 10.09 10.53
CA LEU A 205 -5.87 11.09 9.55
C LEU A 205 -4.68 11.76 8.86
N CYS A 206 -3.59 12.01 9.61
CA CYS A 206 -2.36 12.59 9.07
C CYS A 206 -1.57 11.61 8.18
N ILE A 207 -1.63 10.31 8.49
CA ILE A 207 -0.84 9.27 7.79
C ILE A 207 -1.62 8.68 6.62
N ASP A 208 -2.84 8.18 6.86
CA ASP A 208 -3.74 7.60 5.86
C ASP A 208 -5.19 7.68 6.35
N CYS A 209 -5.92 8.66 5.82
CA CYS A 209 -7.32 8.89 6.18
C CYS A 209 -8.27 7.76 5.73
N THR A 210 -7.85 6.91 4.79
CA THR A 210 -8.71 5.84 4.27
C THR A 210 -8.96 4.73 5.29
N CYS A 211 -8.06 4.55 6.26
CA CYS A 211 -8.29 3.66 7.42
C CYS A 211 -9.49 4.09 8.27
N LEU A 212 -9.78 5.40 8.35
CA LEU A 212 -10.88 5.92 9.16
C LEU A 212 -12.24 5.72 8.47
N CYS A 213 -12.25 5.66 7.13
CA CYS A 213 -13.44 5.34 6.35
C CYS A 213 -13.85 3.88 6.51
N GLU A 214 -12.87 2.98 6.44
CA GLU A 214 -13.13 1.53 6.51
C GLU A 214 -13.71 1.10 7.86
N ASN A 215 -13.24 1.71 8.95
CA ASN A 215 -13.74 1.44 10.29
C ASN A 215 -15.06 2.18 10.61
N GLY A 216 -15.66 2.88 9.63
CA GLY A 216 -16.87 3.67 9.82
C GLY A 216 -16.72 4.86 10.78
N THR A 217 -15.49 5.23 11.13
CA THR A 217 -15.22 6.37 12.04
C THR A 217 -15.58 7.69 11.37
N LEU A 218 -15.28 7.81 10.08
CA LEU A 218 -15.63 8.97 9.26
C LEU A 218 -16.27 8.51 7.96
N ILE A 219 -17.29 9.23 7.51
CA ILE A 219 -17.88 9.03 6.18
C ILE A 219 -17.33 10.15 5.30
N LEU A 220 -16.33 9.82 4.47
CA LEU A 220 -15.65 10.79 3.61
C LEU A 220 -15.95 10.51 2.13
N SER A 221 -16.29 11.56 1.38
CA SER A 221 -16.34 11.47 -0.08
C SER A 221 -14.92 11.32 -0.66
N GLN A 222 -14.82 10.88 -1.92
CA GLN A 222 -13.52 10.79 -2.60
C GLN A 222 -12.82 12.16 -2.72
N SER A 223 -13.58 13.24 -2.94
CA SER A 223 -13.03 14.60 -2.95
C SER A 223 -12.46 14.99 -1.58
N THR A 224 -13.18 14.66 -0.50
CA THR A 224 -12.73 14.97 0.87
C THR A 224 -11.46 14.18 1.22
N ILE A 225 -11.38 12.91 0.82
CA ILE A 225 -10.17 12.08 0.97
C ILE A 225 -8.99 12.74 0.25
N TYR A 226 -9.20 13.23 -0.98
CA TYR A 226 -8.19 13.94 -1.75
C TYR A 226 -7.71 15.22 -1.05
N ASP A 227 -8.62 16.03 -0.54
CA ASP A 227 -8.30 17.29 0.15
C ASP A 227 -7.50 17.04 1.44
N ILE A 228 -7.95 16.06 2.24
CA ILE A 228 -7.22 15.62 3.44
C ILE A 228 -5.82 15.14 3.06
N GLU A 229 -5.70 14.35 2.00
CA GLU A 229 -4.44 13.78 1.53
C GLU A 229 -3.46 14.90 1.12
N CYS A 230 -3.91 15.91 0.38
CA CYS A 230 -3.12 17.08 0.00
C CYS A 230 -2.56 17.85 1.21
N VAL A 231 -3.42 18.13 2.20
CA VAL A 231 -3.03 18.87 3.41
C VAL A 231 -2.08 18.05 4.28
N SER A 232 -2.41 16.77 4.53
CA SER A 232 -1.62 15.89 5.39
C SER A 232 -0.27 15.51 4.78
N ARG A 233 -0.16 15.43 3.45
CA ARG A 233 1.12 15.32 2.74
C ARG A 233 2.00 16.55 2.98
N SER A 234 1.42 17.74 2.89
CA SER A 234 2.13 18.99 3.16
C SER A 234 2.57 19.10 4.62
N LEU A 235 1.72 18.67 5.55
CA LEU A 235 2.05 18.54 6.98
C LEU A 235 3.28 17.64 7.19
N CYS A 236 3.25 16.41 6.68
CA CYS A 236 4.33 15.44 6.85
C CYS A 236 5.67 16.00 6.34
N TYR A 237 5.65 16.64 5.17
CA TYR A 237 6.86 17.25 4.60
C TYR A 237 7.34 18.47 5.39
N SER A 238 6.43 19.36 5.81
CA SER A 238 6.77 20.53 6.62
C SER A 238 7.43 20.11 7.94
N VAL A 239 6.87 19.10 8.61
CA VAL A 239 7.43 18.53 9.85
C VAL A 239 8.80 17.89 9.58
N HIS A 240 8.97 17.14 8.48
CA HIS A 240 10.26 16.58 8.09
C HIS A 240 11.34 17.66 7.88
N CYS A 241 11.02 18.72 7.14
CA CYS A 241 11.92 19.84 6.91
C CYS A 241 12.28 20.55 8.21
N GLY A 242 11.29 20.87 9.04
CA GLY A 242 11.49 21.52 10.33
C GLY A 242 12.34 20.67 11.27
N ARG A 243 12.09 19.36 11.33
CA ARG A 243 12.90 18.42 12.10
C ARG A 243 14.35 18.40 11.63
N SER A 244 14.57 18.27 10.32
CA SER A 244 15.92 18.19 9.76
C SER A 244 16.71 19.47 10.04
N PHE A 245 16.10 20.63 9.81
CA PHE A 245 16.68 21.94 10.10
C PHE A 245 17.09 22.08 11.58
N LEU A 246 16.17 21.79 12.52
CA LEU A 246 16.45 21.93 13.95
C LEU A 246 17.53 20.94 14.45
N LEU A 247 17.57 19.73 13.90
CA LEU A 247 18.61 18.76 14.24
C LEU A 247 19.99 19.20 13.72
N ASP A 248 20.04 19.78 12.52
CA ASP A 248 21.29 20.33 11.97
C ASP A 248 21.82 21.47 12.84
N GLU A 249 20.95 22.40 13.29
CA GLU A 249 21.34 23.47 14.22
C GLU A 249 21.88 22.93 15.55
N LEU A 250 21.27 21.87 16.10
CA LEU A 250 21.74 21.23 17.33
C LEU A 250 23.10 20.55 17.14
N ASN A 251 23.37 19.97 15.98
CA ASN A 251 24.64 19.31 15.69
C ASN A 251 25.77 20.31 15.46
N VAL A 252 25.48 21.49 14.88
CA VAL A 252 26.45 22.57 14.74
C VAL A 252 26.89 23.08 16.11
N ARG A 253 25.96 23.24 17.07
CA ARG A 253 26.28 23.70 18.45
C ARG A 253 27.12 22.73 19.28
N LYS A 254 27.25 21.46 18.85
CA LYS A 254 28.06 20.44 19.53
C LYS A 254 29.50 20.37 19.01
N ARG A 255 29.80 21.02 17.89
CA ARG A 255 31.14 21.09 17.29
C ARG A 255 31.84 22.35 17.78
#